data_AF-A0A832F3A8-F1
#
_entry.id   AF-A0A832F3A8-F1
#
_cell.length_a   1.000
_cell.length_b   1.000
_cell.length_c   1.000
_cell.angle_alpha   90.00
_cell.angle_beta   90.00
_cell.angle_gamma   90.00
#
_symmetry.space_group_name_H-M   'P 1'
#
loop_
_entity.id
_entity.type
_entity.pdbx_description
1 polymer ?
#
loop_
_entity_poly.entity_id
_entity_poly.type
_entity_poly.pdbx_seq_one_letter_code
_entity_poly.pdbx_strand_id
1 'polypeptide(L)'
;MRYQDNSEGHKRISARLDLDLDLCIHASAFSGLFGYQNIKSDCLLYLVGTGLAEGDLSLNAAEACKRSRLFVEHHTSFISDSYLKEIERLAGRHAERLERNDLEEKSATLAKLAAKEDVAVLIGGDPLIATTHKILFIEAKRAGAKVRVIHSSSVFSAAIGESGLDFYR
;
A
#
# COMPACT_ATOMS: atom_id res chain seq x y z
N MET A 1 38.31 1.76 2.89
CA MET A 1 37.34 2.36 3.83
C MET A 1 36.37 1.26 4.20
N ARG A 2 36.35 0.79 5.46
CA ARG A 2 35.55 -0.39 5.86
C ARG A 2 34.08 0.02 6.00
N TYR A 3 33.21 -0.61 5.21
CA TYR A 3 31.76 -0.59 5.42
C TYR A 3 31.48 -1.24 6.78
N GLN A 4 30.91 -0.49 7.73
CA GLN A 4 30.36 -1.09 8.93
C GLN A 4 29.02 -1.72 8.55
N ASP A 5 28.95 -3.04 8.71
CA ASP A 5 27.74 -3.84 8.55
C ASP A 5 26.72 -3.39 9.61
N ASN A 6 25.59 -2.84 9.16
CA ASN A 6 24.51 -2.32 9.99
C ASN A 6 23.36 -3.34 10.11
N SER A 7 23.69 -4.64 10.03
CA SER A 7 22.75 -5.77 10.09
C SER A 7 22.00 -5.90 11.42
N GLU A 8 22.49 -5.28 12.51
CA GLU A 8 21.79 -5.27 13.81
C GLU A 8 20.55 -4.36 13.85
N GLY A 9 20.54 -3.27 13.08
CA GLY A 9 19.39 -2.34 13.02
C GLY A 9 18.17 -2.94 12.32
N HIS A 10 18.40 -3.72 11.25
CA HIS A 10 17.34 -4.40 10.51
C HIS A 10 16.72 -5.55 11.32
N LYS A 11 17.51 -6.29 12.11
CA LYS A 11 17.00 -7.35 13.00
C LYS A 11 16.10 -6.82 14.11
N ARG A 12 16.33 -5.59 14.61
CA ARG A 12 15.48 -4.98 15.65
C ARG A 12 14.13 -4.48 15.12
N ILE A 13 14.05 -4.10 13.85
CA ILE A 13 12.79 -3.65 13.22
C ILE A 13 11.94 -4.85 12.80
N SER A 14 12.54 -5.93 12.27
CA SER A 14 11.80 -7.16 11.96
C SER A 14 11.27 -7.83 13.22
N ALA A 15 12.07 -7.91 14.30
CA ALA A 15 11.63 -8.49 15.56
C ALA A 15 10.44 -7.75 16.19
N ARG A 16 10.29 -6.43 15.95
CA ARG A 16 9.14 -5.66 16.45
C ARG A 16 7.87 -5.88 15.62
N LEU A 17 8.00 -6.25 14.35
CA LEU A 17 6.89 -6.59 13.46
C LEU A 17 6.45 -8.06 13.65
N ASP A 18 7.36 -8.95 13.99
CA ASP A 18 7.05 -10.37 14.26
C ASP A 18 6.40 -10.57 15.64
N LEU A 19 6.76 -9.76 16.65
CA LEU A 19 6.13 -9.84 17.98
C LEU A 19 4.64 -9.44 18.01
N ASP A 20 4.17 -8.64 17.05
CA ASP A 20 2.74 -8.30 16.94
C ASP A 20 1.92 -9.43 16.28
N LEU A 21 2.56 -10.30 15.48
CA LEU A 21 1.89 -11.44 14.83
C LEU A 21 1.73 -12.65 15.77
N ASP A 22 2.75 -12.97 16.57
CA ASP A 22 2.70 -14.14 17.48
C ASP A 22 1.78 -13.93 18.69
N LEU A 23 1.54 -12.68 19.10
CA LEU A 23 0.57 -12.37 20.15
C LEU A 23 -0.87 -12.69 19.71
N CYS A 24 -1.19 -12.55 18.42
CA CYS A 24 -2.54 -12.79 17.92
C CYS A 24 -2.93 -14.27 17.94
N ILE A 25 -1.98 -15.18 17.73
CA ILE A 25 -2.28 -16.63 17.65
C ILE A 25 -2.47 -17.23 19.06
N HIS A 26 -1.73 -16.74 20.07
CA HIS A 26 -1.86 -17.21 21.45
C HIS A 26 -2.98 -16.54 22.27
N ALA A 27 -3.48 -15.37 21.84
CA ALA A 27 -4.51 -14.63 22.58
C ALA A 27 -5.88 -15.33 22.63
N SER A 28 -6.15 -16.28 21.72
CA SER A 28 -7.42 -17.01 21.69
C SER A 28 -7.62 -17.96 22.89
N ALA A 29 -6.53 -18.42 23.51
CA ALA A 29 -6.57 -19.37 24.63
C ALA A 29 -6.56 -18.70 26.03
N PHE A 30 -6.37 -17.38 26.12
CA PHE A 30 -6.14 -16.66 27.39
C PHE A 30 -7.17 -15.56 27.69
N SER A 31 -8.25 -15.50 26.92
CA SER A 31 -9.30 -14.47 26.94
C SER A 31 -10.11 -14.38 28.25
N GLY A 32 -9.94 -15.34 29.19
CA GLY A 32 -10.70 -15.40 30.44
C GLY A 32 -10.05 -14.80 31.68
N LEU A 33 -8.73 -14.56 31.71
CA LEU A 33 -8.02 -14.29 32.98
C LEU A 33 -7.47 -12.87 33.15
N PHE A 34 -7.29 -12.15 32.06
CA PHE A 34 -6.96 -10.72 32.05
C PHE A 34 -7.90 -10.08 31.04
N GLY A 35 -8.59 -9.00 31.38
CA GLY A 35 -9.50 -8.29 30.50
C GLY A 35 -8.77 -7.71 29.27
N TYR A 36 -8.39 -8.58 28.34
CA TYR A 36 -7.78 -8.24 27.07
C TYR A 36 -8.90 -7.72 26.21
N GLN A 37 -9.01 -6.39 26.12
CA GLN A 37 -9.93 -5.77 25.18
C GLN A 37 -9.65 -6.35 23.79
N ASN A 38 -10.72 -6.77 23.13
CA ASN A 38 -10.74 -7.22 21.74
C ASN A 38 -9.82 -6.31 20.90
N ILE A 39 -8.61 -6.76 20.55
CA ILE A 39 -7.76 -6.04 19.61
C ILE A 39 -8.46 -6.18 18.27
N LYS A 40 -9.27 -5.17 17.93
CA LYS A 40 -9.80 -5.02 16.58
C LYS A 40 -8.57 -4.97 15.68
N SER A 41 -8.39 -5.95 14.80
CA SER A 41 -7.34 -5.90 13.79
C SER A 41 -7.49 -4.57 13.04
N ASP A 42 -6.51 -3.69 13.19
CA ASP A 42 -6.60 -2.37 12.58
C ASP A 42 -6.61 -2.52 11.06
N CYS A 43 -7.69 -2.09 10.45
CA CYS A 43 -7.85 -2.09 8.99
C CYS A 43 -6.91 -1.05 8.37
N LEU A 44 -6.37 -1.36 7.19
CA LEU A 44 -5.34 -0.57 6.52
C LEU A 44 -5.82 -0.03 5.16
N LEU A 45 -5.49 1.23 4.89
CA LEU A 45 -5.50 1.80 3.54
C LEU A 45 -4.12 1.62 2.91
N TYR A 46 -4.05 0.83 1.86
CA TYR A 46 -2.87 0.66 1.02
C TYR A 46 -2.93 1.59 -0.19
N LEU A 47 -1.90 2.42 -0.36
CA LEU A 47 -1.63 3.08 -1.62
C LEU A 47 -0.57 2.27 -2.34
N VAL A 48 -0.93 1.65 -3.47
CA VAL A 48 -0.14 0.61 -4.12
C VAL A 48 0.32 1.10 -5.49
N GLY A 49 1.63 1.28 -5.65
CA GLY A 49 2.24 1.52 -6.95
C GLY A 49 2.29 0.25 -7.77
N THR A 50 1.79 0.31 -9.01
CA THR A 50 1.83 -0.84 -9.94
C THR A 50 3.05 -0.82 -10.85
N GLY A 51 3.86 0.23 -10.79
CA GLY A 51 5.02 0.42 -11.67
C GLY A 51 4.66 0.92 -13.07
N LEU A 52 5.61 0.81 -14.00
CA LEU A 52 5.52 1.34 -15.36
C LEU A 52 5.21 0.25 -16.40
N ALA A 53 5.44 -1.01 -16.06
CA ALA A 53 5.24 -2.14 -16.95
C ALA A 53 4.45 -3.28 -16.29
N GLU A 54 3.91 -4.15 -17.13
CA GLU A 54 3.37 -5.44 -16.71
C GLU A 54 4.45 -6.25 -15.98
N GLY A 55 4.13 -6.75 -14.79
CA GLY A 55 5.06 -7.49 -13.93
C GLY A 55 5.84 -6.65 -12.91
N ASP A 56 5.74 -5.32 -12.93
CA ASP A 56 6.42 -4.45 -11.95
C ASP A 56 5.78 -4.51 -10.54
N LEU A 57 4.63 -5.16 -10.40
CA LEU A 57 3.93 -5.28 -9.12
C LEU A 57 4.83 -6.02 -8.11
N SER A 58 5.29 -5.30 -7.08
CA SER A 58 6.13 -5.92 -6.04
C SER A 58 5.41 -7.04 -5.28
N LEU A 59 6.17 -7.97 -4.71
CA LEU A 59 5.59 -9.04 -3.87
C LEU A 59 4.79 -8.49 -2.68
N ASN A 60 5.25 -7.38 -2.09
CA ASN A 60 4.54 -6.70 -1.02
C ASN A 60 3.20 -6.13 -1.50
N ALA A 61 3.16 -5.57 -2.71
CA ALA A 61 1.93 -5.08 -3.34
C ALA A 61 0.96 -6.23 -3.61
N ALA A 62 1.44 -7.34 -4.18
CA ALA A 62 0.62 -8.52 -4.43
C ALA A 62 -0.03 -9.06 -3.14
N GLU A 63 0.74 -9.13 -2.04
CA GLU A 63 0.23 -9.59 -0.75
C GLU A 63 -0.82 -8.62 -0.15
N ALA A 64 -0.57 -7.31 -0.26
CA ALA A 64 -1.57 -6.32 0.14
C ALA A 64 -2.86 -6.44 -0.69
N CYS A 65 -2.75 -6.72 -1.99
CA CYS A 65 -3.91 -6.87 -2.87
C CYS A 65 -4.75 -8.10 -2.50
N LYS A 66 -4.13 -9.24 -2.18
CA LYS A 66 -4.83 -10.49 -1.81
C LYS A 66 -5.71 -10.35 -0.56
N ARG A 67 -5.38 -9.44 0.37
CA ARG A 67 -6.13 -9.23 1.61
C ARG A 67 -7.12 -8.06 1.56
N SER A 68 -7.00 -7.17 0.58
CA SER A 68 -7.72 -5.89 0.57
C SER A 68 -8.85 -5.86 -0.45
N ARG A 69 -9.90 -5.08 -0.21
CA ARG A 69 -10.81 -4.67 -1.28
C ARG A 69 -10.04 -3.78 -2.26
N LEU A 70 -10.14 -4.08 -3.56
CA LEU A 70 -9.34 -3.42 -4.57
C LEU A 70 -10.09 -2.27 -5.23
N PHE A 71 -9.36 -1.18 -5.43
CA PHE A 71 -9.77 -0.05 -6.22
C PHE A 71 -8.64 0.30 -7.20
N VAL A 72 -8.98 0.80 -8.37
CA VAL A 72 -8.02 1.27 -9.37
C VAL A 72 -8.38 2.67 -9.81
N GLU A 73 -7.41 3.58 -9.84
CA GLU A 73 -7.69 4.90 -10.39
C GLU A 73 -7.85 4.83 -11.91
N HIS A 74 -8.85 5.53 -12.44
CA HIS A 74 -9.04 5.62 -13.89
C HIS A 74 -8.06 6.61 -14.55
N HIS A 75 -7.54 7.58 -13.81
CA HIS A 75 -7.04 8.80 -14.43
C HIS A 75 -5.62 8.74 -15.00
N THR A 76 -4.87 7.68 -14.73
CA THR A 76 -3.52 7.51 -15.25
C THR A 76 -3.49 6.32 -16.20
N SER A 77 -3.23 6.59 -17.49
CA SER A 77 -3.18 5.59 -18.57
C SER A 77 -2.04 4.56 -18.45
N PHE A 78 -1.47 4.36 -17.25
CA PHE A 78 -0.31 3.50 -17.02
C PHE A 78 -0.67 2.04 -16.68
N ILE A 79 -1.92 1.75 -16.29
CA ILE A 79 -2.37 0.37 -16.06
C ILE A 79 -3.21 -0.07 -17.25
N SER A 80 -2.67 -0.99 -18.07
CA SER A 80 -3.41 -1.61 -19.17
C SER A 80 -4.51 -2.53 -18.63
N ASP A 81 -5.57 -2.74 -19.42
CA ASP A 81 -6.64 -3.68 -19.07
C ASP A 81 -6.13 -5.12 -18.88
N SER A 82 -5.11 -5.52 -19.65
CA SER A 82 -4.43 -6.82 -19.51
C SER A 82 -3.71 -6.91 -18.16
N TYR A 83 -2.97 -5.87 -17.79
CA TYR A 83 -2.24 -5.85 -16.52
C TYR A 83 -3.19 -5.85 -15.34
N LEU A 84 -4.25 -5.03 -15.39
CA LEU A 84 -5.24 -5.00 -14.33
C LEU A 84 -5.86 -6.38 -14.10
N LYS A 85 -6.24 -7.09 -15.18
CA LYS A 85 -6.74 -8.47 -15.08
C LYS A 85 -5.73 -9.43 -14.47
N GLU A 86 -4.44 -9.25 -14.73
CA GLU A 86 -3.40 -10.04 -14.08
C GLU A 86 -3.36 -9.78 -12.56
N ILE A 87 -3.38 -8.51 -12.15
CA ILE A 87 -3.42 -8.11 -10.74
C ILE A 87 -4.66 -8.68 -10.05
N GLU A 88 -5.84 -8.56 -10.67
CA GLU A 88 -7.10 -9.13 -10.16
C GLU A 88 -7.02 -10.65 -10.00
N ARG A 89 -6.46 -11.35 -11.00
CA ARG A 89 -6.25 -12.81 -10.95
C ARG A 89 -5.28 -13.20 -9.82
N LEU A 90 -4.21 -12.44 -9.62
CA LEU A 90 -3.25 -12.64 -8.53
C LEU A 90 -3.88 -12.40 -7.16
N ALA A 91 -4.78 -11.41 -7.05
CA ALA A 91 -5.47 -11.05 -5.82
C ALA A 91 -6.72 -11.91 -5.52
N GLY A 92 -7.23 -12.62 -6.54
CA GLY A 92 -8.46 -13.41 -6.46
C GLY A 92 -9.73 -12.57 -6.32
N ARG A 93 -9.73 -11.32 -6.78
CA ARG A 93 -10.83 -10.35 -6.62
C ARG A 93 -10.73 -9.23 -7.66
N HIS A 94 -11.87 -8.64 -8.02
CA HIS A 94 -11.93 -7.53 -8.96
C HIS A 94 -11.61 -6.18 -8.31
N ALA A 95 -11.03 -5.28 -9.11
CA ALA A 95 -10.78 -3.90 -8.75
C ALA A 95 -11.95 -3.01 -9.18
N GLU A 96 -12.48 -2.25 -8.24
CA GLU A 96 -13.50 -1.24 -8.52
C GLU A 96 -12.86 0.04 -9.05
N ARG A 97 -13.44 0.63 -10.09
CA ARG A 97 -12.90 1.84 -10.70
C ARG A 97 -13.21 3.07 -9.87
N LEU A 98 -12.20 3.90 -9.60
CA LEU A 98 -12.35 5.20 -8.97
C LEU A 98 -12.20 6.33 -10.00
N GLU A 99 -13.09 7.31 -9.90
CA GLU A 99 -12.98 8.58 -10.63
C GLU A 99 -12.18 9.61 -9.82
N ARG A 100 -11.79 10.73 -10.45
CA ARG A 100 -11.05 11.81 -9.77
C ARG A 100 -11.77 12.27 -8.50
N ASN A 101 -13.07 12.51 -8.61
CA ASN A 101 -13.87 13.02 -7.50
C ASN A 101 -13.90 12.02 -6.33
N ASP A 102 -13.72 10.72 -6.58
CA ASP A 102 -13.66 9.72 -5.52
C ASP A 102 -12.34 9.78 -4.72
N LEU A 103 -11.26 10.23 -5.37
CA LEU A 103 -9.93 10.39 -4.79
C LEU A 103 -9.71 11.77 -4.14
N GLU A 104 -10.46 12.79 -4.57
CA GLU A 104 -10.35 14.16 -4.06
C GLU A 104 -11.50 14.45 -3.07
N GLU A 105 -12.69 14.79 -3.59
CA GLU A 105 -13.83 15.25 -2.79
C GLU A 105 -14.44 14.14 -1.91
N LYS A 106 -14.43 12.89 -2.37
CA LYS A 106 -14.97 11.74 -1.63
C LYS A 106 -13.90 10.86 -0.99
N SER A 107 -12.65 11.34 -0.89
CA SER A 107 -11.55 10.64 -0.22
C SER A 107 -11.88 10.19 1.21
N ALA A 108 -12.70 10.97 1.92
CA ALA A 108 -13.23 10.63 3.24
C ALA A 108 -14.04 9.32 3.26
N THR A 109 -14.68 8.94 2.14
CA THR A 109 -15.43 7.69 2.01
C THR A 109 -14.50 6.49 1.98
N LEU A 110 -13.40 6.57 1.21
CA LEU A 110 -12.35 5.54 1.20
C LEU A 110 -11.67 5.42 2.56
N ALA A 111 -11.40 6.53 3.24
CA ALA A 111 -10.84 6.52 4.58
C ALA A 111 -11.79 5.85 5.60
N LYS A 112 -13.10 6.14 5.52
CA LYS A 112 -14.12 5.48 6.35
C LYS A 112 -14.25 3.99 6.04
N LEU A 113 -14.09 3.60 4.78
CA LEU A 113 -14.08 2.19 4.37
C LEU A 113 -12.86 1.47 4.95
N ALA A 114 -11.69 2.10 4.86
CA ALA A 114 -10.44 1.61 5.42
C ALA A 114 -10.44 1.50 6.96
N ALA A 115 -11.43 2.09 7.65
CA ALA A 115 -11.65 1.90 9.08
C ALA A 115 -12.46 0.62 9.41
N LYS A 116 -13.01 -0.05 8.39
CA LYS A 116 -13.87 -1.23 8.51
C LYS A 116 -13.27 -2.48 7.89
N GLU A 117 -12.51 -2.32 6.81
CA GLU A 117 -11.83 -3.41 6.08
C GLU A 117 -10.54 -2.91 5.47
N ASP A 118 -9.64 -3.82 5.07
CA ASP A 118 -8.45 -3.44 4.31
C ASP A 118 -8.83 -2.99 2.90
N VAL A 119 -8.27 -1.86 2.48
CA VAL A 119 -8.54 -1.25 1.18
C VAL A 119 -7.23 -1.03 0.46
N ALA A 120 -7.12 -1.41 -0.81
CA ALA A 120 -5.96 -1.11 -1.65
C ALA A 120 -6.38 -0.28 -2.86
N VAL A 121 -5.71 0.84 -3.05
CA VAL A 121 -5.86 1.71 -4.22
C VAL A 121 -4.65 1.51 -5.13
N LEU A 122 -4.88 0.91 -6.29
CA LEU A 122 -3.91 0.66 -7.34
C LEU A 122 -3.68 1.96 -8.13
N ILE A 123 -2.40 2.36 -8.21
CA ILE A 123 -1.95 3.62 -8.80
C ILE A 123 -0.83 3.31 -9.80
N GLY A 124 -0.97 3.80 -11.02
CA GLY A 124 0.06 3.67 -12.06
C GLY A 124 1.36 4.35 -11.67
N GLY A 125 2.49 3.65 -11.79
CA GLY A 125 3.78 4.14 -11.33
C GLY A 125 3.93 4.06 -9.80
N ASP A 126 4.31 5.18 -9.17
CA ASP A 126 4.50 5.30 -7.72
C ASP A 126 3.44 6.22 -7.08
N PRO A 127 2.79 5.82 -5.97
CA PRO A 127 1.66 6.53 -5.39
C PRO A 127 1.92 7.98 -4.97
N LEU A 128 3.14 8.37 -4.59
CA LEU A 128 3.39 9.70 -4.02
C LEU A 128 4.12 10.64 -4.98
N ILE A 129 4.30 10.24 -6.24
CA ILE A 129 4.87 11.12 -7.27
C ILE A 129 3.81 12.12 -7.77
N ALA A 130 2.59 11.66 -8.05
CA ALA A 130 1.49 12.54 -8.46
C ALA A 130 0.85 13.26 -7.25
N THR A 131 0.36 14.49 -7.47
CA THR A 131 -0.19 15.35 -6.42
C THR A 131 -1.56 14.91 -5.91
N THR A 132 -2.39 14.29 -6.76
CA THR A 132 -3.75 13.85 -6.41
C THR A 132 -3.76 12.79 -5.31
N HIS A 133 -2.86 11.81 -5.36
CA HIS A 133 -2.79 10.75 -4.33
C HIS A 133 -2.29 11.23 -2.98
N LYS A 134 -1.53 12.34 -2.95
CA LYS A 134 -1.12 12.99 -1.69
C LYS A 134 -2.33 13.53 -0.93
N ILE A 135 -3.38 13.99 -1.64
CA ILE A 135 -4.63 14.45 -1.02
C ILE A 135 -5.28 13.27 -0.29
N LEU A 136 -5.45 12.13 -0.95
CA LEU A 136 -5.99 10.92 -0.32
C LEU A 136 -5.16 10.48 0.90
N PHE A 137 -3.83 10.51 0.80
CA PHE A 137 -2.94 10.19 1.92
C PHE A 137 -3.19 11.12 3.13
N ILE A 138 -3.24 12.44 2.89
CA ILE A 138 -3.43 13.45 3.94
C ILE A 138 -4.82 13.29 4.59
N GLU A 139 -5.87 13.17 3.78
CA GLU A 139 -7.24 13.06 4.27
C GLU A 139 -7.47 11.75 5.04
N ALA A 140 -6.89 10.63 4.57
CA ALA A 140 -6.94 9.37 5.30
C ALA A 140 -6.24 9.47 6.66
N LYS A 141 -5.06 10.12 6.73
CA LYS A 141 -4.37 10.36 8.01
C LYS A 141 -5.16 11.27 8.93
N ARG A 142 -5.77 12.35 8.41
CA ARG A 142 -6.64 13.26 9.18
C ARG A 142 -7.87 12.55 9.75
N ALA A 143 -8.42 11.58 9.01
CA ALA A 143 -9.52 10.74 9.45
C ALA A 143 -9.09 9.63 10.46
N GLY A 144 -7.81 9.55 10.83
CA GLY A 144 -7.29 8.56 11.76
C GLY A 144 -7.04 7.18 11.16
N ALA A 145 -7.11 7.03 9.83
CA ALA A 145 -6.86 5.76 9.17
C ALA A 145 -5.36 5.39 9.21
N LYS A 146 -5.07 4.10 9.39
CA LYS A 146 -3.73 3.57 9.18
C LYS A 146 -3.49 3.45 7.68
N VAL A 147 -2.54 4.22 7.17
CA VAL A 147 -2.16 4.22 5.75
C VAL A 147 -0.78 3.63 5.59
N ARG A 148 -0.64 2.68 4.65
CA ARG A 148 0.64 2.10 4.21
C ARG A 148 0.84 2.37 2.72
N VAL A 149 1.99 2.91 2.37
CA VAL A 149 2.36 3.15 0.98
C VAL A 149 3.29 2.03 0.52
N ILE A 150 3.01 1.46 -0.64
CA ILE A 150 3.87 0.50 -1.31
C ILE A 150 4.37 1.15 -2.60
N HIS A 151 5.64 1.54 -2.56
CA HIS A 151 6.33 2.23 -3.66
C HIS A 151 6.62 1.30 -4.84
N SER A 152 6.81 1.88 -6.02
CA SER A 152 7.18 1.16 -7.24
C SER A 152 8.02 2.03 -8.19
N SER A 153 8.33 1.51 -9.38
CA SER A 153 8.98 2.27 -10.46
C SER A 153 8.10 3.46 -10.86
N SER A 154 8.72 4.60 -11.16
CA SER A 154 8.02 5.82 -11.57
C SER A 154 8.61 6.40 -12.86
N VAL A 155 7.78 7.10 -13.65
CA VAL A 155 8.24 7.76 -14.88
C VAL A 155 9.33 8.79 -14.58
N PHE A 156 9.33 9.38 -13.38
CA PHE A 156 10.33 10.34 -12.94
C PHE A 156 11.70 9.68 -12.81
N SER A 157 11.78 8.55 -12.10
CA SER A 157 13.02 7.79 -11.96
C SER A 157 13.49 7.20 -13.30
N ALA A 158 12.56 6.70 -14.12
CA ALA A 158 12.89 6.10 -15.41
C ALA A 158 13.38 7.16 -16.42
N ALA A 159 12.68 8.29 -16.55
CA ALA A 159 13.05 9.33 -17.51
C ALA A 159 14.44 9.93 -17.22
N ILE A 160 14.79 10.13 -15.95
CA ILE A 160 16.13 10.61 -15.57
C ILE A 160 17.19 9.57 -15.95
N GLY A 161 16.97 8.29 -15.64
CA GLY A 161 17.90 7.21 -16.00
C GLY A 161 18.08 7.05 -17.51
N GLU A 162 16.99 7.02 -18.27
CA GLU A 162 16.99 6.82 -19.73
C GLU A 162 17.57 8.02 -20.49
N SER A 163 17.43 9.24 -19.94
CA SER A 163 18.02 10.44 -20.54
C SER A 163 19.54 10.58 -20.33
N GLY A 164 20.13 9.73 -19.48
CA GLY A 164 21.54 9.85 -19.08
C GLY A 164 21.83 11.08 -18.23
N LEU A 165 20.79 11.75 -17.72
CA LEU A 165 20.93 12.87 -16.79
C LEU A 165 21.35 12.34 -15.42
N ASP A 166 22.31 13.02 -14.80
CA ASP A 166 22.76 12.71 -13.45
C ASP A 166 21.73 13.24 -12.44
N PHE A 167 21.06 12.34 -11.73
CA PHE A 167 20.05 12.69 -10.72
C PHE A 167 20.61 13.65 -9.64
N TYR A 168 21.91 13.58 -9.37
CA TYR A 168 22.54 14.38 -8.32
C TYR A 168 23.07 15.73 -8.81
N ARG A 169 22.87 16.11 -10.08
CA ARG A 169 23.44 17.34 -10.67
C ARG A 169 22.43 18.26 -11.32
#